data_AF-A0A7S2CLR9-F1
#
_entry.id   AF-A0A7S2CLR9-F1
#
_cell.length_a   1.000
_cell.length_b   1.000
_cell.length_c   1.000
_cell.angle_alpha   90.00
_cell.angle_beta   90.00
_cell.angle_gamma   90.00
#
_symmetry.space_group_name_H-M   'P 1'
#
loop_
_entity.id
_entity.type
_entity.pdbx_description
1 polymer ?
#
loop_
_entity_poly.entity_id
_entity_poly.type
_entity_poly.pdbx_seq_one_letter_code
_entity_poly.pdbx_strand_id
1 'polypeptide(L)'
;SVFMAHDLESGLSEISFGAADPALSAGPTVWTRLSEPGYWQLSLSALTVGGSSMQLCGLDTDSPKPSGTEGVLPIGKNVTTFFGKMCCRTLLEFEHEERCQYAVSYSGWRSKTMASGTVIAHFSDGRVAVKMLDGCVQKVPRTWLTAPSGCRGDGTIQAVLDTGSSLIMGPRPMIDKLLNAIGVKENCTDQNISGLPSLVLSLHDGGNNLTLGPTDYMDVLNLADGVYCWPHLIAAPDTGKGAALILGMPFLRAYYTTFDAEGQRVGFARARRQRDKVARQRRLRSVALRSRRPPSFDTNLAAALRTERWAG
;
A
#
# COMPACT_ATOMS: atom_id res chain seq x y z
N SER A 1 -3.88 -5.48 -15.46
CA SER A 1 -2.96 -4.38 -15.15
C SER A 1 -3.73 -3.06 -15.14
N VAL A 2 -3.15 -2.01 -14.54
CA VAL A 2 -3.77 -0.70 -14.37
C VAL A 2 -2.80 0.38 -14.82
N PHE A 3 -3.26 1.23 -15.74
CA PHE A 3 -2.59 2.44 -16.20
C PHE A 3 -3.46 3.65 -15.84
N MET A 4 -2.93 4.56 -15.04
CA MET A 4 -3.59 5.82 -14.74
C MET A 4 -2.91 6.94 -15.52
N ALA A 5 -3.68 7.66 -16.33
CA ALA A 5 -3.17 8.81 -17.04
C ALA A 5 -2.81 9.93 -16.06
N HIS A 6 -1.71 10.63 -16.35
CA HIS A 6 -1.26 11.77 -15.55
C HIS A 6 -2.15 13.00 -15.74
N ASP A 7 -2.63 13.23 -16.97
CA ASP A 7 -3.57 14.30 -17.31
C ASP A 7 -4.99 13.76 -17.19
N LEU A 8 -5.79 14.36 -16.29
CA LEU A 8 -7.17 13.94 -16.05
C LEU A 8 -8.16 14.51 -17.07
N GLU A 9 -7.78 15.55 -17.82
CA GLU A 9 -8.67 16.20 -18.79
C GLU A 9 -8.57 15.55 -20.17
N SER A 10 -7.34 15.25 -20.61
CA SER A 10 -7.11 14.68 -21.95
C SER A 10 -6.65 13.22 -21.93
N GLY A 11 -6.34 12.69 -20.74
CA GLY A 11 -5.70 11.40 -20.60
C GLY A 11 -6.64 10.21 -20.44
N LEU A 12 -6.50 9.21 -21.31
CA LEU A 12 -7.17 7.91 -21.15
C LEU A 12 -6.45 6.99 -20.14
N SER A 13 -7.07 6.74 -18.99
CA SER A 13 -6.71 5.65 -18.07
C SER A 13 -7.27 4.30 -18.57
N GLU A 14 -6.60 3.20 -18.23
CA GLU A 14 -6.96 1.86 -18.71
C GLU A 14 -6.80 0.80 -17.63
N ILE A 15 -7.76 -0.13 -17.57
CA ILE A 15 -7.63 -1.40 -16.87
C ILE A 15 -7.67 -2.50 -17.91
N SER A 16 -6.62 -3.31 -17.97
CA SER A 16 -6.48 -4.42 -18.93
C SER A 16 -6.58 -5.75 -18.17
N PHE A 17 -7.36 -6.71 -18.70
CA PHE A 17 -7.48 -8.06 -18.14
C PHE A 17 -6.75 -9.07 -19.05
N GLY A 18 -6.15 -10.10 -18.45
CA GLY A 18 -5.45 -11.18 -19.16
C GLY A 18 -3.98 -10.89 -19.48
N ALA A 19 -3.64 -9.70 -19.95
CA ALA A 19 -2.25 -9.31 -20.22
C ALA A 19 -2.01 -7.81 -19.98
N ALA A 20 -0.74 -7.45 -19.77
CA ALA A 20 -0.30 -6.07 -19.73
C ALA A 20 0.01 -5.55 -21.15
N ASP A 21 -0.38 -4.31 -21.47
CA ASP A 21 -0.01 -3.65 -22.73
C ASP A 21 1.39 -3.03 -22.59
N PRO A 22 2.42 -3.57 -23.27
CA PRO A 22 3.77 -3.01 -23.20
C PRO A 22 3.85 -1.58 -23.72
N ALA A 23 2.92 -1.13 -24.56
CA ALA A 23 2.90 0.24 -25.07
C ALA A 23 2.61 1.30 -23.99
N LEU A 24 2.06 0.90 -22.83
CA LEU A 24 1.80 1.77 -21.68
C LEU A 24 3.00 1.90 -20.73
N SER A 25 4.02 1.07 -20.91
CA SER A 25 5.28 1.11 -20.17
C SER A 25 6.33 1.98 -20.86
N ALA A 26 7.16 2.66 -20.07
CA ALA A 26 8.31 3.45 -20.53
C ALA A 26 9.66 2.81 -20.16
N GLY A 27 9.67 1.54 -19.73
CA GLY A 27 10.86 0.83 -19.29
C GLY A 27 10.57 -0.59 -18.82
N PRO A 28 11.58 -1.31 -18.32
CA PRO A 28 11.42 -2.67 -17.82
C PRO A 28 10.48 -2.72 -16.60
N THR A 29 9.84 -3.87 -16.42
CA THR A 29 9.01 -4.14 -15.25
C THR A 29 9.87 -4.70 -14.11
N VAL A 30 9.80 -4.03 -12.97
CA VAL A 30 10.34 -4.49 -11.69
C VAL A 30 9.27 -5.31 -10.98
N TRP A 31 9.59 -6.53 -10.57
CA TRP A 31 8.66 -7.41 -9.86
C TRP A 31 9.01 -7.54 -8.39
N THR A 32 7.98 -7.68 -7.55
CA THR A 32 8.09 -8.01 -6.12
C THR A 32 6.99 -8.98 -5.73
N ARG A 33 7.32 -9.94 -4.86
CA ARG A 33 6.30 -10.83 -4.29
C ARG A 33 5.39 -10.07 -3.33
N LEU A 34 4.16 -10.58 -3.20
CA LEU A 34 3.23 -10.15 -2.16
C LEU A 34 3.72 -10.62 -0.79
N SER A 35 3.59 -9.74 0.20
CA SER A 35 3.92 -10.05 1.59
C SER A 35 2.80 -10.78 2.33
N GLU A 36 1.56 -10.66 1.85
CA GLU A 36 0.38 -11.33 2.40
C GLU A 36 -0.55 -11.78 1.25
N PRO A 37 -0.87 -13.08 1.14
CA PRO A 37 -1.82 -13.57 0.16
C PRO A 37 -3.21 -12.93 0.31
N GLY A 38 -3.84 -12.56 -0.81
CA GLY A 38 -5.19 -11.99 -0.83
C GLY A 38 -5.28 -10.47 -0.64
N TYR A 39 -4.17 -9.81 -0.33
CA TYR A 39 -4.03 -8.35 -0.37
C TYR A 39 -2.91 -7.95 -1.33
N TRP A 40 -3.05 -6.80 -2.01
CA TRP A 40 -1.98 -6.20 -2.81
C TRP A 40 -0.95 -5.50 -1.90
N GLN A 41 -0.41 -6.26 -0.94
CA GLN A 41 0.47 -5.80 0.11
C GLN A 41 1.93 -6.18 -0.17
N LEU A 42 2.84 -5.25 0.04
CA LEU A 42 4.26 -5.33 -0.26
C LEU A 42 5.08 -4.99 0.99
N SER A 43 6.32 -5.45 1.02
CA SER A 43 7.31 -5.07 2.03
C SER A 43 8.32 -4.11 1.42
N LEU A 44 8.52 -2.95 2.06
CA LEU A 44 9.60 -2.03 1.72
C LEU A 44 10.72 -2.15 2.76
N SER A 45 11.98 -2.15 2.33
CA SER A 45 13.13 -2.14 3.23
C SER A 45 13.47 -0.73 3.72
N ALA A 46 13.20 0.30 2.93
CA ALA A 46 13.46 1.68 3.28
C ALA A 46 12.60 2.67 2.48
N LEU A 47 12.45 3.87 3.05
CA LEU A 47 12.07 5.08 2.33
C LEU A 47 13.24 6.06 2.37
N THR A 48 13.55 6.66 1.24
CA THR A 48 14.66 7.62 1.08
C THR A 48 14.14 8.91 0.48
N VAL A 49 14.59 10.05 1.00
CA VAL A 49 14.25 11.39 0.48
C VAL A 49 15.54 12.10 0.11
N GLY A 50 15.68 12.47 -1.16
CA GLY A 50 16.87 13.21 -1.63
C GLY A 50 18.18 12.44 -1.48
N GLY A 51 18.13 11.11 -1.51
CA GLY A 51 19.29 10.22 -1.28
C GLY A 51 19.55 9.87 0.19
N SER A 52 18.86 10.51 1.14
CA SER A 52 18.99 10.23 2.58
C SER A 52 17.93 9.23 3.05
N SER A 53 18.36 8.12 3.64
CA SER A 53 17.45 7.15 4.25
C SER A 53 16.71 7.79 5.43
N MET A 54 15.40 7.59 5.49
CA MET A 54 14.55 8.16 6.55
C MET A 54 14.66 7.43 7.90
N GLN A 55 15.39 6.30 7.94
CA GLN A 55 15.61 5.47 9.13
C GLN A 55 14.31 5.23 9.93
N LEU A 56 13.19 5.00 9.23
CA LEU A 56 11.88 4.89 9.85
C LEU A 56 11.76 3.66 10.73
N CYS A 57 12.30 2.55 10.22
CA CYS A 57 12.34 1.25 10.88
C CYS A 57 13.75 0.88 11.33
N GLY A 58 14.62 1.89 11.41
CA GLY A 58 15.93 1.81 12.04
C GLY A 58 15.76 1.72 13.55
N LEU A 59 16.46 0.74 14.13
CA LEU A 59 16.64 0.52 15.55
C LEU A 59 17.16 1.82 16.19
N ASP A 60 16.68 2.21 17.38
CA ASP A 60 17.25 3.31 18.17
C ASP A 60 18.79 3.23 18.11
N THR A 61 19.43 4.15 17.37
CA THR A 61 20.89 4.14 17.14
C THR A 61 21.67 4.67 18.34
N ASP A 62 21.00 4.97 19.46
CA ASP A 62 21.62 5.54 20.66
C ASP A 62 21.92 4.47 21.73
N SER A 63 21.86 3.18 21.42
CA SER A 63 22.25 2.13 22.39
C SER A 63 22.94 0.94 21.72
N PRO A 64 24.13 0.53 22.20
CA PRO A 64 24.76 -0.72 21.75
C PRO A 64 23.85 -1.89 22.13
N LYS A 65 23.33 -2.61 21.12
CA LYS A 65 22.58 -3.84 21.33
C LYS A 65 23.52 -5.05 21.35
N PRO A 66 23.28 -6.05 22.22
CA PRO A 66 24.03 -7.30 22.19
C PRO A 66 23.80 -8.02 20.84
N SER A 67 24.87 -8.60 20.29
CA SER A 67 24.85 -9.28 18.99
C SER A 67 23.75 -10.36 18.98
N GLY A 68 22.89 -10.35 17.97
CA GLY A 68 21.75 -11.29 17.84
C GLY A 68 20.38 -10.72 18.21
N THR A 69 20.28 -9.45 18.62
CA THR A 69 19.00 -8.75 18.90
C THR A 69 18.63 -7.66 17.88
N GLU A 70 19.31 -7.66 16.73
CA GLU A 70 19.02 -6.74 15.63
C GLU A 70 17.61 -6.98 15.06
N GLY A 71 16.88 -5.88 14.81
CA GLY A 71 15.54 -5.90 14.24
C GLY A 71 14.39 -6.14 15.24
N VAL A 72 14.65 -6.39 16.52
CA VAL A 72 13.62 -6.85 17.47
C VAL A 72 12.80 -5.67 18.02
N LEU A 73 11.47 -5.72 17.86
CA LEU A 73 10.53 -4.78 18.52
C LEU A 73 10.72 -4.85 20.04
N PRO A 74 11.03 -3.74 20.74
CA PRO A 74 11.27 -3.79 22.18
C PRO A 74 10.08 -4.30 23.00
N ILE A 75 10.38 -4.99 24.10
CA ILE A 75 9.38 -5.30 25.14
C ILE A 75 8.74 -3.99 25.61
N GLY A 76 7.42 -3.99 25.78
CA GLY A 76 6.64 -2.81 26.14
C GLY A 76 6.19 -1.96 24.95
N LYS A 77 6.62 -2.25 23.72
CA LYS A 77 6.11 -1.52 22.54
C LYS A 77 4.68 -1.92 22.19
N ASN A 78 3.88 -0.91 21.88
CA ASN A 78 2.56 -1.08 21.32
C ASN A 78 2.65 -1.53 19.86
N VAL A 79 1.83 -2.51 19.51
CA VAL A 79 1.78 -3.12 18.18
C VAL A 79 0.34 -3.43 17.81
N THR A 80 0.10 -3.53 16.51
CA THR A 80 -1.09 -4.16 15.93
C THR A 80 -0.70 -5.50 15.36
N THR A 81 -1.57 -6.50 15.48
CA THR A 81 -1.35 -7.85 14.94
C THR A 81 -2.56 -8.33 14.13
N PHE A 82 -2.29 -9.08 13.06
CA PHE A 82 -3.32 -9.82 12.31
C PHE A 82 -3.84 -11.00 13.13
N PHE A 83 -5.15 -11.26 13.06
CA PHE A 83 -5.80 -12.20 13.95
C PHE A 83 -5.91 -13.62 13.36
N GLY A 84 -5.32 -14.59 14.05
CA GLY A 84 -5.77 -15.98 14.15
C GLY A 84 -5.86 -16.31 15.64
N LYS A 85 -7.06 -16.53 16.19
CA LYS A 85 -7.33 -16.52 17.64
C LYS A 85 -6.74 -17.72 18.42
N MET A 86 -5.43 -17.93 18.42
CA MET A 86 -4.79 -18.77 19.43
C MET A 86 -4.54 -17.90 20.67
N CYS A 87 -5.31 -18.12 21.73
CA CYS A 87 -5.16 -17.40 22.99
C CYS A 87 -4.63 -18.35 24.06
N CYS A 88 -3.51 -17.97 24.66
CA CYS A 88 -2.98 -18.61 25.85
C CYS A 88 -3.28 -17.68 27.06
N ARG A 89 -3.61 -18.25 28.22
CA ARG A 89 -3.86 -17.48 29.46
C ARG A 89 -2.56 -17.02 30.12
N THR A 90 -1.48 -17.76 29.92
CA THR A 90 -0.16 -17.44 30.50
C THR A 90 0.98 -17.80 29.56
N LEU A 91 2.18 -17.24 29.80
CA LEU A 91 3.41 -17.64 29.11
C LEU A 91 3.83 -19.09 29.45
N LEU A 92 3.40 -19.63 30.58
CA LEU A 92 3.65 -21.02 30.99
C LEU A 92 2.76 -22.02 30.23
N GLU A 93 1.52 -21.63 29.94
CA GLU A 93 0.59 -22.43 29.13
C GLU A 93 1.08 -22.57 27.68
N PHE A 94 1.98 -21.68 27.24
CA PHE A 94 2.61 -21.71 25.93
C PHE A 94 3.69 -22.81 25.78
N GLU A 95 4.41 -23.22 26.84
CA GLU A 95 5.39 -24.32 26.74
C GLU A 95 4.75 -25.62 26.22
N HIS A 96 3.42 -25.69 26.24
CA HIS A 96 2.59 -26.77 25.75
C HIS A 96 1.51 -26.18 24.81
N GLU A 97 1.89 -25.78 23.58
CA GLU A 97 1.03 -25.09 22.59
C GLU A 97 -0.35 -25.74 22.39
N GLU A 98 -0.44 -27.06 22.56
CA GLU A 98 -1.67 -27.85 22.55
C GLU A 98 -2.70 -27.48 23.65
N ARG A 99 -2.31 -26.65 24.63
CA ARG A 99 -3.19 -26.10 25.67
C ARG A 99 -3.77 -24.73 25.32
N CYS A 100 -3.25 -24.05 24.30
CA CYS A 100 -3.81 -22.78 23.87
C CYS A 100 -5.11 -23.03 23.11
N GLN A 101 -6.20 -22.40 23.56
CA GLN A 101 -7.50 -22.60 22.95
C GLN A 101 -7.63 -21.71 21.71
N TYR A 102 -7.99 -22.32 20.59
CA TYR A 102 -8.68 -21.58 19.53
C TYR A 102 -10.03 -21.14 20.10
N ALA A 103 -10.37 -19.86 19.97
CA ALA A 103 -11.61 -19.28 20.49
C ALA A 103 -12.87 -19.79 19.73
N VAL A 104 -13.10 -21.10 19.66
CA VAL A 104 -14.25 -21.71 18.98
C VAL A 104 -15.51 -21.72 19.85
N SER A 105 -15.46 -21.22 21.09
CA SER A 105 -16.63 -21.19 22.00
C SER A 105 -17.38 -19.85 22.07
N TYR A 106 -16.98 -18.83 21.29
CA TYR A 106 -17.77 -17.61 21.11
C TYR A 106 -18.29 -17.57 19.67
N SER A 107 -19.53 -18.05 19.50
CA SER A 107 -20.41 -17.81 18.35
C SER A 107 -19.78 -17.16 17.10
N GLY A 108 -19.15 -17.99 16.28
CA GLY A 108 -19.37 -17.96 14.83
C GLY A 108 -18.83 -16.80 13.98
N TRP A 109 -18.00 -15.88 14.47
CA TRP A 109 -17.41 -14.84 13.60
C TRP A 109 -15.89 -14.73 13.77
N ARG A 110 -15.15 -15.09 12.71
CA ARG A 110 -13.74 -14.72 12.53
C ARG A 110 -13.66 -13.19 12.54
N SER A 111 -12.97 -12.60 13.50
CA SER A 111 -12.66 -11.16 13.45
C SER A 111 -11.76 -10.92 12.25
N LYS A 112 -12.23 -10.17 11.26
CA LYS A 112 -11.47 -9.80 10.05
C LYS A 112 -10.56 -8.58 10.30
N THR A 113 -10.43 -8.13 11.54
CA THR A 113 -9.76 -6.87 11.91
C THR A 113 -8.50 -7.14 12.74
N MET A 114 -7.52 -6.24 12.61
CA MET A 114 -6.34 -6.26 13.46
C MET A 114 -6.72 -5.77 14.86
N ALA A 115 -5.97 -6.21 15.86
CA ALA A 115 -6.15 -5.76 17.24
C ALA A 115 -4.83 -5.24 17.81
N SER A 116 -4.94 -4.32 18.74
CA SER A 116 -3.80 -3.69 19.42
C SER A 116 -3.38 -4.49 20.64
N GLY A 117 -2.08 -4.48 20.92
CA GLY A 117 -1.50 -5.10 22.10
C GLY A 117 -0.09 -4.59 22.37
N THR A 118 0.56 -5.19 23.35
CA THR A 118 1.90 -4.81 23.78
C THR A 118 2.82 -6.02 23.74
N VAL A 119 4.04 -5.85 23.22
CA VAL A 119 5.07 -6.90 23.21
C VAL A 119 5.49 -7.21 24.64
N ILE A 120 5.45 -8.49 25.05
CA ILE A 120 5.81 -8.92 26.41
C ILE A 120 6.99 -9.89 26.47
N ALA A 121 7.27 -10.63 25.40
CA ALA A 121 8.41 -11.55 25.35
C ALA A 121 8.83 -11.91 23.92
N HIS A 122 10.07 -12.35 23.77
CA HIS A 122 10.63 -12.90 22.53
C HIS A 122 10.96 -14.38 22.73
N PHE A 123 10.89 -15.15 21.65
CA PHE A 123 11.24 -16.57 21.67
C PHE A 123 12.37 -16.87 20.69
N SER A 124 13.15 -17.91 21.00
CA SER A 124 14.29 -18.35 20.19
C SER A 124 13.90 -18.80 18.77
N ASP A 125 12.64 -19.20 18.57
CA ASP A 125 12.07 -19.55 17.27
C ASP A 125 11.66 -18.33 16.41
N GLY A 126 11.97 -17.12 16.87
CA GLY A 126 11.72 -15.87 16.14
C GLY A 126 10.30 -15.31 16.29
N ARG A 127 9.42 -15.96 17.05
CA ARG A 127 8.07 -15.44 17.35
C ARG A 127 8.09 -14.49 18.56
N VAL A 128 7.00 -13.75 18.72
CA VAL A 128 6.83 -12.73 19.76
C VAL A 128 5.53 -12.96 20.51
N ALA A 129 5.56 -12.85 21.83
CA ALA A 129 4.36 -12.80 22.66
C ALA A 129 3.83 -11.36 22.72
N VAL A 130 2.55 -11.20 22.41
CA VAL A 130 1.82 -9.94 22.51
C VAL A 130 0.67 -10.13 23.48
N LYS A 131 0.61 -9.27 24.51
CA LYS A 131 -0.55 -9.16 25.38
C LYS A 131 -1.54 -8.20 24.74
N MET A 132 -2.68 -8.73 24.34
CA MET A 132 -3.80 -7.99 23.77
C MET A 132 -4.52 -7.19 24.85
N LEU A 133 -5.28 -6.16 24.46
CA LEU A 133 -6.02 -5.30 25.39
C LEU A 133 -7.08 -6.05 26.21
N ASP A 134 -7.63 -7.15 25.69
CA ASP A 134 -8.57 -8.04 26.38
C ASP A 134 -7.88 -9.03 27.35
N GLY A 135 -6.56 -8.95 27.49
CA GLY A 135 -5.75 -9.81 28.33
C GLY A 135 -5.27 -11.11 27.67
N CYS A 136 -5.72 -11.43 26.45
CA CYS A 136 -5.23 -12.59 25.70
C CYS A 136 -3.73 -12.44 25.39
N VAL A 137 -2.95 -13.52 25.58
CA VAL A 137 -1.56 -13.58 25.11
C VAL A 137 -1.52 -14.37 23.82
N GLN A 138 -1.03 -13.74 22.76
CA GLN A 138 -0.82 -14.36 21.45
C GLN A 138 0.66 -14.54 21.18
N LYS A 139 1.03 -15.67 20.60
CA LYS A 139 2.37 -15.88 20.04
C LYS A 139 2.29 -15.85 18.52
N VAL A 140 2.88 -14.83 17.91
CA VAL A 140 2.79 -14.59 16.46
C VAL A 140 4.16 -14.40 15.82
N PRO A 141 4.29 -14.67 14.52
CA PRO A 141 5.47 -14.27 13.76
C PRO A 141 5.70 -12.77 13.84
N ARG A 142 6.97 -12.35 13.88
CA ARG A 142 7.35 -10.93 13.89
C ARG A 142 6.81 -10.14 12.70
N THR A 143 6.71 -10.81 11.56
CA THR A 143 6.17 -10.25 10.32
C THR A 143 4.70 -9.85 10.46
N TRP A 144 3.95 -10.40 11.41
CA TRP A 144 2.54 -10.04 11.61
C TRP A 144 2.34 -8.82 12.50
N LEU A 145 3.40 -8.37 13.17
CA LEU A 145 3.36 -7.23 14.07
C LEU A 145 3.69 -5.97 13.32
N THR A 146 2.90 -4.92 13.54
CA THR A 146 3.17 -3.59 13.02
C THR A 146 3.05 -2.54 14.12
N ALA A 147 4.14 -1.79 14.35
CA ALA A 147 4.18 -0.69 15.29
C ALA A 147 3.40 0.53 14.76
N PRO A 148 2.94 1.45 15.63
CA PRO A 148 2.27 2.69 15.22
C PRO A 148 3.07 3.58 14.26
N SER A 149 4.39 3.40 14.18
CA SER A 149 5.25 4.06 13.20
C SER A 149 5.10 3.53 11.77
N GLY A 150 4.39 2.41 11.57
CA GLY A 150 4.27 1.70 10.28
C GLY A 150 5.33 0.62 10.05
N CYS A 151 6.20 0.40 11.03
CA CYS A 151 7.27 -0.58 10.95
C CYS A 151 6.80 -1.95 11.42
N ARG A 152 7.07 -2.96 10.60
CA ARG A 152 6.83 -4.36 10.92
C ARG A 152 7.90 -4.89 11.88
N GLY A 153 7.60 -5.99 12.57
CA GLY A 153 8.52 -6.60 13.53
C GLY A 153 9.77 -7.23 12.93
N ASP A 154 9.86 -7.31 11.61
CA ASP A 154 11.02 -7.71 10.82
C ASP A 154 11.87 -6.51 10.35
N GLY A 155 11.50 -5.27 10.71
CA GLY A 155 12.18 -4.05 10.30
C GLY A 155 11.77 -3.50 8.93
N THR A 156 10.83 -4.15 8.23
CA THR A 156 10.28 -3.65 6.96
C THR A 156 9.11 -2.69 7.19
N ILE A 157 8.71 -1.97 6.15
CA ILE A 157 7.51 -1.14 6.12
C ILE A 157 6.43 -1.89 5.34
N GLN A 158 5.24 -2.00 5.94
CA GLN A 158 4.08 -2.51 5.23
C GLN A 158 3.55 -1.46 4.25
N ALA A 159 3.45 -1.82 2.97
CA ALA A 159 2.81 -0.98 1.96
C ALA A 159 1.64 -1.71 1.28
N VAL A 160 0.57 -0.99 0.94
CA VAL A 160 -0.61 -1.52 0.25
C VAL A 160 -0.88 -0.69 -0.99
N LEU A 161 -1.06 -1.34 -2.13
CA LEU A 161 -1.53 -0.67 -3.34
C LEU A 161 -3.05 -0.51 -3.28
N ASP A 162 -3.52 0.73 -3.43
CA ASP A 162 -4.95 1.03 -3.36
C ASP A 162 -5.36 2.00 -4.47
N THR A 163 -5.99 1.46 -5.51
CA THR A 163 -6.56 2.25 -6.62
C THR A 163 -7.72 3.14 -6.18
N GLY A 164 -8.33 2.88 -5.02
CA GLY A 164 -9.39 3.70 -4.43
C GLY A 164 -8.87 4.88 -3.58
N SER A 165 -7.55 4.97 -3.34
CA SER A 165 -6.95 6.07 -2.60
C SER A 165 -6.45 7.18 -3.52
N SER A 166 -6.91 8.41 -3.28
CA SER A 166 -6.47 9.58 -4.06
C SER A 166 -5.07 10.08 -3.70
N LEU A 167 -4.53 9.68 -2.56
CA LEU A 167 -3.27 10.18 -2.00
C LEU A 167 -2.36 9.00 -1.60
N ILE A 168 -1.08 9.30 -1.41
CA ILE A 168 -0.22 8.44 -0.60
C ILE A 168 -0.59 8.71 0.86
N MET A 169 -0.97 7.67 1.59
CA MET A 169 -1.35 7.82 2.99
C MET A 169 -0.48 6.94 3.86
N GLY A 170 -0.26 7.31 5.12
CA GLY A 170 0.52 6.47 6.00
C GLY A 170 0.45 6.88 7.46
N PRO A 171 1.13 6.16 8.35
CA PRO A 171 1.12 6.48 9.76
C PRO A 171 1.70 7.88 10.00
N ARG A 172 1.06 8.64 10.89
CA ARG A 172 1.42 10.05 11.11
C ARG A 172 2.91 10.29 11.36
N PRO A 173 3.62 9.53 12.22
CA PRO A 173 5.05 9.73 12.43
C PRO A 173 5.90 9.55 11.16
N MET A 174 5.46 8.68 10.25
CA MET A 174 6.13 8.45 8.97
C MET A 174 5.87 9.62 8.00
N ILE A 175 4.61 10.03 7.86
CA ILE A 175 4.22 11.11 6.95
C ILE A 175 4.83 12.45 7.40
N ASP A 176 4.79 12.77 8.70
CA ASP A 176 5.39 14.00 9.24
C ASP A 176 6.91 14.04 8.94
N LYS A 177 7.62 12.92 9.11
CA LYS A 177 9.05 12.82 8.74
C LYS A 177 9.29 13.02 7.25
N LEU A 178 8.45 12.44 6.39
CA LEU A 178 8.55 12.60 4.93
C LEU A 178 8.30 14.05 4.50
N LEU A 179 7.23 14.66 4.98
CA LEU A 179 6.88 16.05 4.66
C LEU A 179 7.96 17.02 5.11
N ASN A 180 8.52 16.84 6.32
CA ASN A 180 9.63 17.64 6.82
C ASN A 180 10.88 17.49 5.95
N ALA A 181 11.21 16.28 5.50
CA ALA A 181 12.36 16.03 4.63
C ALA A 181 12.17 16.55 3.20
N ILE A 182 10.92 16.60 2.69
CA ILE A 182 10.59 17.23 1.41
C ILE A 182 10.76 18.76 1.50
N GLY A 183 10.36 19.36 2.63
CA GLY A 183 10.54 20.79 2.88
C GLY A 183 9.62 21.72 2.09
N VAL A 184 8.46 21.21 1.65
CA VAL A 184 7.47 22.02 0.93
C VAL A 184 6.72 22.96 1.87
N LYS A 185 6.51 24.21 1.44
CA LYS A 185 5.71 25.21 2.15
C LYS A 185 4.29 25.24 1.60
N GLU A 186 3.32 25.60 2.44
CA GLU A 186 1.90 25.76 2.05
C GLU A 186 1.73 26.82 0.95
N ASN A 187 2.38 27.99 1.12
CA ASN A 187 2.61 28.93 0.03
C ASN A 187 4.03 28.73 -0.49
N CYS A 188 4.13 28.35 -1.74
CA CYS A 188 5.38 27.98 -2.38
C CYS A 188 5.68 28.82 -3.62
N THR A 189 5.11 30.02 -3.69
CA THR A 189 5.38 31.04 -4.73
C THR A 189 6.88 31.25 -4.96
N ASP A 190 7.66 31.27 -3.88
CA ASP A 190 9.12 31.47 -3.94
C ASP A 190 9.92 30.16 -3.93
N GLN A 191 9.28 28.99 -4.01
CA GLN A 191 9.96 27.70 -3.98
C GLN A 191 10.13 27.10 -5.38
N ASN A 192 11.32 26.57 -5.64
CA ASN A 192 11.56 25.75 -6.81
C ASN A 192 11.00 24.33 -6.61
N ILE A 193 9.74 24.11 -6.98
CA ILE A 193 9.07 22.80 -6.86
C ILE A 193 9.77 21.71 -7.67
N SER A 194 10.31 22.05 -8.85
CA SER A 194 11.03 21.09 -9.69
C SER A 194 12.35 20.64 -9.05
N GLY A 195 12.88 21.41 -8.11
CA GLY A 195 14.10 21.11 -7.35
C GLY A 195 13.87 20.35 -6.05
N LEU A 196 12.62 20.00 -5.71
CA LEU A 196 12.33 19.20 -4.51
C LEU A 196 12.96 17.80 -4.61
N PRO A 197 13.26 17.16 -3.47
CA PRO A 197 13.94 15.86 -3.46
C PRO A 197 13.06 14.74 -3.99
N SER A 198 13.65 13.77 -4.70
CA SER A 198 12.93 12.56 -5.08
C SER A 198 12.63 11.67 -3.86
N LEU A 199 11.48 11.00 -3.89
CA LEU A 199 11.10 9.96 -2.93
C LEU A 199 11.45 8.60 -3.53
N VAL A 200 12.13 7.75 -2.78
CA VAL A 200 12.49 6.40 -3.24
C VAL A 200 11.92 5.37 -2.28
N LEU A 201 11.15 4.44 -2.83
CA LEU A 201 10.62 3.27 -2.16
C LEU A 201 11.50 2.08 -2.51
N SER A 202 12.22 1.53 -1.53
CA SER A 202 13.09 0.39 -1.73
C SER A 202 12.33 -0.90 -1.45
N LEU A 203 12.13 -1.74 -2.47
CA LEU A 203 11.43 -3.01 -2.35
C LEU A 203 12.31 -3.98 -1.55
N HIS A 204 11.72 -4.62 -0.54
CA HIS A 204 12.43 -5.60 0.28
C HIS A 204 12.80 -6.84 -0.55
N ASP A 205 11.90 -7.29 -1.43
CA ASP A 205 12.14 -8.40 -2.32
C ASP A 205 12.79 -7.92 -3.63
N GLY A 206 13.96 -8.47 -3.95
CA GLY A 206 14.72 -8.14 -5.17
C GLY A 206 15.53 -6.84 -5.11
N GLY A 207 15.45 -6.05 -4.03
CA GLY A 207 16.31 -4.88 -3.80
C GLY A 207 16.15 -3.74 -4.80
N ASN A 208 15.07 -3.75 -5.60
CA ASN A 208 14.83 -2.73 -6.60
C ASN A 208 14.24 -1.45 -5.98
N ASN A 209 14.52 -0.32 -6.60
CA ASN A 209 14.04 0.98 -6.16
C ASN A 209 12.95 1.52 -7.09
N LEU A 210 11.90 2.09 -6.50
CA LEU A 210 10.85 2.81 -7.20
C LEU A 210 10.92 4.28 -6.79
N THR A 211 11.28 5.14 -7.73
CA THR A 211 11.48 6.57 -7.53
C THR A 211 10.25 7.37 -7.96
N LEU A 212 9.83 8.32 -7.14
CA LEU A 212 8.86 9.38 -7.46
C LEU A 212 9.61 10.70 -7.50
N GLY A 213 9.55 11.40 -8.63
CA GLY A 213 10.05 12.76 -8.74
C GLY A 213 9.02 13.77 -8.20
N PRO A 214 9.38 15.06 -8.06
CA PRO A 214 8.47 16.09 -7.55
C PRO A 214 7.11 16.12 -8.25
N THR A 215 7.09 16.03 -9.58
CA THR A 215 5.83 16.04 -10.35
C THR A 215 4.95 14.81 -10.14
N ASP A 216 5.50 13.73 -9.57
CA ASP A 216 4.73 12.51 -9.29
C ASP A 216 3.98 12.58 -7.95
N TYR A 217 4.42 13.45 -7.02
CA TYR A 217 3.82 13.56 -5.68
C TYR A 217 3.39 14.98 -5.30
N MET A 218 3.55 15.98 -6.18
CA MET A 218 3.12 17.36 -5.98
C MET A 218 2.12 17.78 -7.06
N ASP A 219 1.09 18.51 -6.65
CA ASP A 219 0.37 19.40 -7.55
C ASP A 219 0.82 20.85 -7.34
N VAL A 220 0.69 21.63 -8.41
CA VAL A 220 1.00 23.06 -8.43
C VAL A 220 -0.11 23.78 -9.17
N LEU A 221 -0.67 24.81 -8.54
CA LEU A 221 -1.68 25.69 -9.11
C LEU A 221 -1.16 27.12 -9.11
N ASN A 222 -1.10 27.69 -10.31
CA ASN A 222 -0.72 29.08 -10.51
C ASN A 222 -1.99 29.93 -10.58
N LEU A 223 -2.17 30.80 -9.60
CA LEU A 223 -3.27 31.77 -9.54
C LEU A 223 -2.71 33.19 -9.70
N ALA A 224 -3.59 34.17 -9.80
CA ALA A 224 -3.19 35.57 -9.96
C ALA A 224 -2.47 36.13 -8.71
N ASP A 225 -2.73 35.57 -7.54
CA ASP A 225 -2.22 35.99 -6.23
C ASP A 225 -1.03 35.15 -5.72
N GLY A 226 -0.63 34.09 -6.45
CA GLY A 226 0.55 33.29 -6.11
C GLY A 226 0.53 31.87 -6.66
N VAL A 227 1.51 31.09 -6.23
CA VAL A 227 1.60 29.66 -6.53
C VAL A 227 1.29 28.85 -5.28
N TYR A 228 0.27 28.01 -5.40
CA TYR A 228 -0.15 27.07 -4.38
C TYR A 228 0.32 25.68 -4.77
N CYS A 229 0.84 24.92 -3.81
CA CYS A 229 1.23 23.54 -4.05
C CYS A 229 0.90 22.68 -2.85
N TRP A 230 0.62 21.41 -3.12
CA TRP A 230 0.27 20.45 -2.09
C TRP A 230 0.92 19.10 -2.41
N PRO A 231 1.64 18.52 -1.44
CA PRO A 231 2.10 17.15 -1.56
C PRO A 231 0.90 16.21 -1.48
N HIS A 232 0.88 15.18 -2.33
CA HIS A 232 -0.12 14.11 -2.29
C HIS A 232 0.21 13.07 -1.20
N LEU A 233 0.59 13.56 -0.02
CA LEU A 233 0.93 12.76 1.15
C LEU A 233 0.07 13.23 2.33
N ILE A 234 -0.58 12.30 3.01
CA ILE A 234 -1.39 12.61 4.20
C ILE A 234 -1.28 11.53 5.27
N ALA A 235 -1.37 11.92 6.53
CA ALA A 235 -1.51 10.95 7.62
C ALA A 235 -2.84 10.22 7.50
N ALA A 236 -2.80 8.89 7.45
CA ALA A 236 -3.99 8.06 7.51
C ALA A 236 -4.54 8.06 8.94
N PRO A 237 -5.88 8.12 9.12
CA PRO A 237 -6.48 7.80 10.40
C PRO A 237 -6.25 6.32 10.73
N ASP A 238 -6.41 5.94 12.00
CA ASP A 238 -6.39 4.53 12.37
C ASP A 238 -7.52 3.78 11.66
N THR A 239 -7.15 2.80 10.83
CA THR A 239 -8.09 2.03 10.02
C THR A 239 -8.58 0.76 10.72
N GLY A 240 -8.06 0.45 11.92
CA GLY A 240 -8.30 -0.83 12.58
C GLY A 240 -7.72 -2.04 11.83
N LYS A 241 -6.92 -1.78 10.79
CA LYS A 241 -6.23 -2.77 9.94
C LYS A 241 -4.71 -2.59 9.99
N GLY A 242 -4.22 -2.03 11.10
CA GLY A 242 -2.80 -1.80 11.33
C GLY A 242 -2.24 -0.60 10.57
N ALA A 243 -1.10 -0.13 11.04
CA ALA A 243 -0.41 1.03 10.49
C ALA A 243 0.31 0.64 9.18
N ALA A 244 -0.22 1.03 8.02
CA ALA A 244 0.39 0.72 6.71
C ALA A 244 0.53 1.98 5.84
N LEU A 245 1.54 1.97 4.97
CA LEU A 245 1.67 2.95 3.89
C LEU A 245 0.74 2.56 2.74
N ILE A 246 -0.20 3.41 2.40
CA ILE A 246 -1.12 3.24 1.28
C ILE A 246 -0.54 3.98 0.07
N LEU A 247 -0.25 3.23 -0.99
CA LEU A 247 0.23 3.73 -2.27
C LEU A 247 -0.96 3.95 -3.20
N GLY A 248 -1.49 5.17 -3.17
CA GLY A 248 -2.64 5.58 -3.97
C GLY A 248 -2.30 6.11 -5.36
N MET A 249 -3.22 6.91 -5.91
CA MET A 249 -3.13 7.51 -7.25
C MET A 249 -1.80 8.17 -7.61
N PRO A 250 -1.06 8.89 -6.73
CA PRO A 250 0.21 9.51 -7.12
C PRO A 250 1.24 8.45 -7.58
N PHE A 251 1.35 7.36 -6.83
CA PHE A 251 2.20 6.23 -7.18
C PHE A 251 1.67 5.46 -8.41
N LEU A 252 0.36 5.22 -8.48
CA LEU A 252 -0.27 4.47 -9.59
C LEU A 252 -0.30 5.24 -10.93
N ARG A 253 -0.24 6.58 -10.89
CA ARG A 253 0.00 7.42 -12.06
C ARG A 253 1.46 7.40 -12.49
N ALA A 254 2.37 7.31 -11.52
CA ALA A 254 3.80 7.21 -11.78
C ALA A 254 4.20 5.85 -12.39
N TYR A 255 3.55 4.76 -11.98
CA TYR A 255 3.89 3.41 -12.38
C TYR A 255 2.71 2.65 -13.00
N TYR A 256 2.92 2.16 -14.23
CA TYR A 256 2.05 1.16 -14.83
C TYR A 256 2.17 -0.14 -14.03
N THR A 257 1.06 -0.58 -13.46
CA THR A 257 1.06 -1.63 -12.43
C THR A 257 0.40 -2.90 -12.95
N THR A 258 1.13 -4.01 -12.90
CA THR A 258 0.65 -5.34 -13.30
C THR A 258 0.41 -6.19 -12.08
N PHE A 259 -0.83 -6.62 -11.91
CA PHE A 259 -1.30 -7.44 -10.80
C PHE A 259 -1.33 -8.90 -11.25
N ASP A 260 -0.40 -9.72 -10.74
CA ASP A 260 -0.27 -11.14 -11.07
C ASP A 260 -0.75 -11.96 -9.86
N ALA A 261 -2.04 -12.27 -9.85
CA ALA A 261 -2.68 -12.98 -8.75
C ALA A 261 -2.23 -14.46 -8.65
N GLU A 262 -2.00 -15.11 -9.79
CA GLU A 262 -1.54 -16.50 -9.86
C GLU A 262 -0.10 -16.63 -9.36
N GLY A 263 0.78 -15.72 -9.82
CA GLY A 263 2.17 -15.65 -9.37
C GLY A 263 2.39 -14.97 -8.01
N GLN A 264 1.32 -14.53 -7.34
CA GLN A 264 1.34 -13.79 -6.07
C GLN A 264 2.38 -12.66 -6.04
N ARG A 265 2.39 -11.82 -7.07
CA ARG A 265 3.37 -10.74 -7.23
C ARG A 265 2.78 -9.52 -7.94
N VAL A 266 3.48 -8.40 -7.85
CA VAL A 266 3.14 -7.18 -8.57
C VAL A 266 4.34 -6.70 -9.35
N GLY A 267 4.07 -6.23 -10.57
CA GLY A 267 5.05 -5.65 -11.48
C GLY A 267 4.84 -4.16 -11.64
N PHE A 268 5.91 -3.38 -11.56
CA PHE A 268 5.92 -1.93 -11.77
C PHE A 268 6.82 -1.58 -12.95
N ALA A 269 6.27 -0.91 -13.95
CA ALA A 269 7.04 -0.24 -14.98
C ALA A 269 6.74 1.25 -14.94
N ARG A 270 7.70 2.11 -15.26
CA ARG A 270 7.42 3.56 -15.35
C ARG A 270 6.28 3.78 -16.34
N ALA A 271 5.24 4.51 -15.93
CA ALA A 271 4.11 4.80 -16.80
C ALA A 271 4.55 5.73 -17.94
N ARG A 272 4.14 5.43 -19.17
CA ARG A 272 4.41 6.30 -20.32
C ARG A 272 3.55 7.55 -20.25
N ARG A 273 4.15 8.73 -20.43
CA ARG A 273 3.39 9.99 -20.49
C ARG A 273 2.64 10.08 -21.83
N GLN A 274 1.38 10.51 -21.81
CA GLN A 274 0.56 10.51 -23.03
C GLN A 274 1.01 11.49 -24.12
N ARG A 275 1.83 12.49 -23.78
CA ARG A 275 2.53 13.32 -24.79
C ARG A 275 3.32 12.46 -25.78
N ASP A 276 3.83 11.30 -25.35
CA ASP A 276 4.55 10.34 -26.19
C ASP A 276 3.62 9.47 -27.06
N LYS A 277 2.33 9.32 -26.68
CA LYS A 277 1.30 8.64 -27.49
C LYS A 277 0.81 9.54 -28.63
N VAL A 278 0.58 10.83 -28.38
CA VAL A 278 0.11 11.79 -29.40
C VAL A 278 1.13 11.94 -30.53
N ALA A 279 2.43 11.93 -30.21
CA ALA A 279 3.50 11.93 -31.22
C ALA A 279 3.46 10.69 -32.14
N ARG A 280 3.00 9.53 -31.63
CA ARG A 280 2.90 8.27 -32.37
C ARG A 280 1.56 8.12 -33.13
N GLN A 281 0.47 8.70 -32.64
CA GLN A 281 -0.84 8.69 -33.30
C GLN A 281 -0.91 9.53 -34.59
N ARG A 282 0.01 10.49 -34.81
CA ARG A 282 0.11 11.21 -36.10
C ARG A 282 0.49 10.33 -37.31
N ARG A 283 0.73 9.02 -37.13
CA ARG A 283 1.03 8.05 -38.21
C ARG A 283 -0.01 6.96 -38.44
N LEU A 284 -1.17 6.98 -37.78
CA LEU A 284 -2.22 5.99 -38.03
C LEU A 284 -3.44 6.64 -38.67
N ARG A 285 -3.74 6.25 -39.92
CA ARG A 285 -5.03 6.56 -40.56
C ARG A 285 -6.12 5.78 -39.84
N SER A 286 -7.02 6.47 -39.14
CA SER A 286 -8.18 5.84 -38.50
C SER A 286 -9.31 5.66 -39.51
N VAL A 287 -9.98 4.50 -39.44
CA VAL A 287 -11.28 4.26 -40.09
C VAL A 287 -12.35 4.39 -39.00
N ALA A 288 -13.35 5.23 -39.23
CA ALA A 288 -14.45 5.42 -38.31
C ALA A 288 -15.45 4.26 -38.38
N LEU A 289 -15.65 3.53 -37.28
CA LEU A 289 -16.76 2.60 -37.14
C LEU A 289 -18.01 3.38 -36.69
N ARG A 290 -19.01 3.49 -37.58
CA ARG A 290 -20.33 4.01 -37.23
C ARG A 290 -21.21 2.85 -36.76
N SER A 291 -21.70 2.89 -35.53
CA SER A 291 -22.76 1.98 -35.12
C SER A 291 -24.08 2.44 -35.77
N ARG A 292 -24.77 1.52 -36.44
CA ARG A 292 -26.18 1.71 -36.78
C ARG A 292 -27.00 1.18 -35.61
N ARG A 293 -27.80 2.03 -34.96
CA ARG A 293 -28.85 1.56 -34.06
C ARG A 293 -29.83 0.70 -34.85
N PRO A 294 -30.23 -0.49 -34.38
CA PRO A 294 -31.40 -1.17 -34.90
C PRO A 294 -32.65 -0.31 -34.59
N PRO A 295 -33.69 -0.34 -35.43
CA PRO A 295 -34.95 0.33 -35.12
C PRO A 295 -35.58 -0.30 -33.86
N SER A 296 -36.27 0.55 -33.09
CA SER A 296 -36.85 0.33 -31.76
C SER A 296 -37.36 -1.09 -31.47
N PHE A 297 -36.98 -1.61 -30.29
CA PHE A 297 -37.51 -2.84 -29.72
C PHE A 297 -39.01 -2.74 -29.42
N ASP A 298 -39.74 -3.76 -29.87
CA ASP A 298 -41.17 -4.01 -29.67
C ASP A 298 -41.46 -4.34 -28.19
N THR A 299 -42.49 -3.73 -27.59
CA THR A 299 -42.70 -3.66 -26.12
C THR A 299 -43.26 -4.95 -25.49
N ASN A 300 -43.30 -6.07 -26.20
CA ASN A 300 -43.96 -7.30 -25.69
C ASN A 300 -43.03 -8.31 -24.99
N LEU A 301 -41.72 -8.04 -24.83
CA LEU A 301 -40.82 -8.96 -24.11
C LEU A 301 -40.67 -8.65 -22.60
N ALA A 302 -41.42 -7.67 -22.06
CA ALA A 302 -41.39 -7.34 -20.63
C ALA A 302 -42.31 -8.24 -19.77
N ALA A 303 -43.11 -9.12 -20.38
CA ALA A 303 -44.06 -9.98 -19.68
C ALA A 303 -43.51 -11.37 -19.27
N ALA A 304 -42.31 -11.77 -19.74
CA ALA A 304 -41.80 -13.13 -19.54
C ALA A 304 -40.85 -13.31 -18.32
N LEU A 305 -40.59 -12.27 -17.51
CA LEU A 305 -39.64 -12.35 -16.39
C LEU A 305 -40.23 -12.00 -15.01
N ARG A 306 -41.55 -12.09 -14.84
CA ARG A 306 -42.22 -11.90 -13.53
C ARG A 306 -42.99 -13.12 -13.05
N THR A 307 -42.40 -14.30 -13.09
CA THR A 307 -42.84 -15.41 -12.24
C THR A 307 -41.68 -16.36 -12.02
N GLU A 308 -40.92 -16.15 -10.95
CA GLU A 308 -40.51 -17.28 -10.11
C GLU A 308 -40.22 -16.77 -8.69
N ARG A 309 -41.07 -17.27 -7.80
CA ARG A 309 -41.11 -17.01 -6.36
C ARG A 309 -40.00 -17.80 -5.68
N TRP A 310 -39.41 -17.20 -4.66
CA TRP A 310 -38.71 -17.92 -3.61
C TRP A 310 -39.72 -18.73 -2.79
N ALA A 311 -39.59 -20.06 -2.85
CA ALA A 311 -40.12 -21.01 -1.88
C ALA A 311 -39.13 -22.19 -1.82
N GLY A 312 -38.60 -22.47 -0.63
CA GLY A 312 -37.61 -23.52 -0.35
C GLY A 312 -36.56 -23.06 0.64
#